data_AF-A0A3N5H1K9-F1
#
_entry.id   AF-A0A3N5H1K9-F1
#
_cell.length_a   1.000
_cell.length_b   1.000
_cell.length_c   1.000
_cell.angle_alpha   90.00
_cell.angle_beta   90.00
_cell.angle_gamma   90.00
#
_symmetry.space_group_name_H-M   'P 1'
#
loop_
_entity.id
_entity.type
_entity.pdbx_description
1 polymer ?
#
loop_
_entity_poly.entity_id
_entity_poly.type
_entity_poly.pdbx_seq_one_letter_code
_entity_poly.pdbx_strand_id
1 'polypeptide(L)'
;MLARDLTDRLAAMPRLLQACAERLPRAEWTRQPSPGVFSLVEHCCHLRDLEEEGYALRLRRMLREDGPVLDDFDGGAIAARRAYPGQDLTLALQAFVEARGRNLVLLAGLDARAL
;
A
#
# COMPACT_ATOMS: atom_id res chain seq x y z
N MET A 1 23.79 -1.65 -2.51
CA MET A 1 23.38 -0.27 -2.88
C MET A 1 21.94 -0.24 -3.37
N LEU A 2 21.55 -1.11 -4.31
CA LEU A 2 20.19 -1.20 -4.87
C LEU A 2 19.07 -1.49 -3.84
N ALA A 3 19.26 -2.47 -2.94
CA ALA A 3 18.24 -2.82 -1.94
C ALA A 3 17.87 -1.66 -0.99
N ARG A 4 18.86 -0.85 -0.61
CA ARG A 4 18.65 0.33 0.24
C ARG A 4 17.87 1.41 -0.50
N ASP A 5 18.24 1.66 -1.76
CA ASP A 5 17.52 2.60 -2.65
C ASP A 5 16.03 2.21 -2.83
N LEU A 6 15.73 0.91 -2.99
CA LEU A 6 14.35 0.43 -3.10
C LEU A 6 13.55 0.67 -1.81
N THR A 7 14.12 0.32 -0.65
CA THR A 7 13.48 0.54 0.65
C THR A 7 13.25 2.02 0.93
N ASP A 8 14.20 2.88 0.58
CA ASP A 8 14.07 4.34 0.73
C ASP A 8 12.95 4.91 -0.14
N ARG A 9 12.80 4.41 -1.38
CA ARG A 9 11.69 4.78 -2.28
C ARG A 9 10.34 4.34 -1.73
N LEU A 10 10.25 3.12 -1.19
CA LEU A 10 9.05 2.62 -0.52
C LEU A 10 8.72 3.46 0.73
N ALA A 11 9.73 3.90 1.49
CA ALA A 11 9.55 4.77 2.66
C ALA A 11 9.12 6.20 2.28
N ALA A 12 9.50 6.69 1.10
CA ALA A 12 9.13 8.03 0.63
C ALA A 12 7.70 8.11 0.08
N MET A 13 7.16 7.01 -0.47
CA MET A 13 5.86 6.99 -1.14
C MET A 13 4.68 7.56 -0.32
N PRO A 14 4.51 7.28 0.99
CA PRO A 14 3.38 7.84 1.73
C PRO A 14 3.38 9.38 1.78
N ARG A 15 4.56 10.02 1.74
CA ARG A 15 4.65 11.48 1.67
C ARG A 15 4.14 12.04 0.34
N LEU A 16 4.26 11.27 -0.75
CA LEU A 16 3.71 11.66 -2.05
C LEU A 16 2.18 11.70 -2.01
N LEU A 17 1.54 10.70 -1.38
CA LEU A 17 0.09 10.67 -1.22
C LEU A 17 -0.42 11.80 -0.30
N GLN A 18 0.31 12.05 0.80
CA GLN A 18 0.02 13.19 1.67
C GLN A 18 0.08 14.52 0.92
N ALA A 19 1.13 14.74 0.14
CA ALA A 19 1.27 15.95 -0.68
C ALA A 19 0.16 16.08 -1.73
N CYS A 20 -0.32 14.98 -2.31
CA CYS A 20 -1.48 14.99 -3.20
C CYS A 20 -2.75 15.41 -2.45
N ALA A 21 -3.01 14.85 -1.26
CA ALA A 21 -4.17 15.17 -0.44
C ALA A 21 -4.19 16.65 -0.01
N GLU A 22 -3.02 17.22 0.30
CA GLU A 22 -2.87 18.63 0.69
C GLU A 22 -3.07 19.60 -0.49
N ARG A 23 -2.72 19.20 -1.71
CA ARG A 23 -2.79 20.06 -2.90
C ARG A 23 -4.13 20.00 -3.61
N LEU A 24 -4.88 18.90 -3.47
CA LEU A 24 -6.17 18.72 -4.11
C LEU A 24 -7.31 19.24 -3.24
N PRO A 25 -8.29 19.97 -3.80
CA PRO A 25 -9.54 20.26 -3.10
C PRO A 25 -10.19 18.97 -2.61
N ARG A 26 -10.82 18.99 -1.42
CA ARG A 26 -11.44 17.79 -0.82
C ARG A 26 -12.48 17.13 -1.73
N ALA A 27 -13.18 17.91 -2.56
CA ALA A 27 -14.14 17.39 -3.53
C ALA A 27 -13.49 16.52 -4.63
N GLU A 28 -12.20 16.69 -4.92
CA GLU A 28 -11.47 15.91 -5.91
C GLU A 28 -10.94 14.58 -5.33
N TRP A 29 -10.95 14.40 -4.00
CA TRP A 29 -10.39 13.20 -3.38
C TRP A 29 -11.08 11.90 -3.81
N THR A 30 -12.38 11.96 -4.08
CA THR A 30 -13.22 10.84 -4.54
C THR A 30 -13.42 10.82 -6.05
N ARG A 31 -12.88 11.80 -6.79
CA ARG A 31 -13.08 11.89 -8.24
C ARG A 31 -12.15 10.92 -8.96
N GLN A 32 -12.74 10.01 -9.73
CA GLN A 32 -12.00 9.15 -10.64
C GLN A 32 -11.58 9.95 -11.89
N PRO A 33 -10.31 9.86 -12.33
CA PRO A 33 -9.83 10.61 -13.49
C PRO A 33 -10.39 10.07 -14.81
N SER A 34 -10.71 8.77 -14.87
CA SER A 34 -11.38 8.10 -15.98
C SER A 34 -12.08 6.82 -15.48
N PRO A 35 -13.04 6.26 -16.24
CA PRO A 35 -13.74 5.04 -15.84
C PRO A 35 -12.77 3.89 -15.55
N GLY A 36 -12.92 3.26 -14.38
CA GLY A 36 -12.09 2.14 -13.95
C GLY A 36 -10.73 2.52 -13.36
N VAL A 37 -10.39 3.82 -13.30
CA VAL A 37 -9.19 4.30 -12.62
C VAL A 37 -9.57 4.82 -11.24
N PHE A 38 -8.87 4.34 -10.21
CA PHE A 38 -9.08 4.74 -8.83
C PHE A 38 -8.91 6.26 -8.64
N SER A 39 -9.79 6.85 -7.84
CA SER A 39 -9.61 8.16 -7.21
C SER A 39 -8.48 8.13 -6.17
N LEU A 40 -8.16 9.27 -5.55
CA LEU A 40 -7.13 9.33 -4.51
C LEU A 40 -7.54 8.50 -3.27
N VAL A 41 -8.80 8.58 -2.85
CA VAL A 41 -9.35 7.77 -1.74
C VAL A 41 -9.18 6.28 -2.05
N GLU A 42 -9.56 5.85 -3.25
CA GLU A 42 -9.49 4.44 -3.65
C GLU A 42 -8.03 3.95 -3.72
N HIS A 43 -7.10 4.79 -4.19
CA HIS A 43 -5.66 4.46 -4.14
C HIS A 43 -5.18 4.26 -2.70
N CYS A 44 -5.51 5.17 -1.78
CA CYS A 44 -5.10 5.03 -0.38
C CYS A 44 -5.71 3.77 0.27
N CYS A 45 -6.98 3.46 -0.01
CA CYS A 45 -7.62 2.24 0.49
C CYS A 45 -6.97 0.98 -0.08
N HIS A 46 -6.71 0.97 -1.38
CA HIS A 46 -6.06 -0.15 -2.05
C HIS A 46 -4.67 -0.41 -1.48
N LEU A 47 -3.87 0.64 -1.28
CA LEU A 47 -2.53 0.52 -0.75
C LEU A 47 -2.53 0.07 0.72
N ARG A 48 -3.43 0.60 1.56
CA ARG A 48 -3.62 0.11 2.93
C ARG A 48 -3.86 -1.40 2.93
N ASP A 49 -4.87 -1.85 2.20
CA ASP A 49 -5.27 -3.25 2.21
C ASP A 49 -4.19 -4.15 1.59
N LEU A 50 -3.51 -3.68 0.55
CA LEU A 50 -2.42 -4.41 -0.09
C LEU A 50 -1.21 -4.56 0.85
N GLU A 51 -0.86 -3.54 1.64
CA GLU A 51 0.20 -3.66 2.65
C GLU A 51 -0.17 -4.66 3.76
N GLU A 52 -1.42 -4.62 4.23
CA GLU A 52 -1.88 -5.39 5.39
C GLU A 52 -2.19 -6.85 5.05
N GLU A 53 -2.85 -7.11 3.93
CA GLU A 53 -3.37 -8.42 3.56
C GLU A 53 -2.56 -9.09 2.45
N GLY A 54 -1.90 -8.30 1.59
CA GLY A 54 -1.02 -8.80 0.54
C GLY A 54 0.41 -8.94 1.03
N TYR A 55 1.12 -7.81 1.14
CA TYR A 55 2.56 -7.81 1.38
C TYR A 55 2.95 -8.31 2.76
N ALA A 56 2.27 -7.90 3.83
CA ALA A 56 2.60 -8.39 5.18
C ALA A 56 2.45 -9.91 5.28
N LEU A 57 1.43 -10.50 4.65
CA LEU A 57 1.25 -11.95 4.60
C LEU A 57 2.37 -12.61 3.79
N ARG A 58 2.63 -12.13 2.57
CA ARG A 58 3.66 -12.69 1.69
C ARG A 58 5.06 -12.63 2.33
N LEU A 59 5.43 -11.49 2.91
CA LEU A 59 6.70 -11.35 3.66
C LEU A 59 6.80 -12.38 4.78
N ARG A 60 5.75 -12.55 5.57
CA ARG A 60 5.74 -13.52 6.68
C ARG A 60 5.90 -14.96 6.19
N ARG A 61 5.26 -15.33 5.09
CA ARG A 61 5.35 -16.67 4.50
C ARG A 61 6.73 -16.92 3.89
N MET A 62 7.24 -15.99 3.08
CA MET A 62 8.57 -16.09 2.48
C MET A 62 9.70 -16.21 3.51
N LEU A 63 9.52 -15.65 4.71
CA LEU A 63 10.51 -15.74 5.79
C LEU A 63 10.41 -17.02 6.63
N ARG A 64 9.34 -17.82 6.49
CA ARG A 64 9.03 -18.94 7.39
C ARG A 64 8.80 -20.27 6.69
N GLU A 65 8.46 -20.23 5.41
CA GLU A 65 8.09 -21.39 4.61
C GLU A 65 9.11 -21.55 3.48
N ASP A 66 9.50 -22.79 3.19
CA ASP A 66 10.26 -23.11 1.99
C ASP A 66 9.31 -23.22 0.79
N GLY A 67 9.46 -22.32 -0.19
CA GLY A 67 8.65 -22.29 -1.40
C GLY A 67 7.15 -22.02 -1.16
N PRO A 68 6.77 -20.94 -0.46
CA PRO A 68 5.37 -20.65 -0.19
C PRO A 68 4.59 -20.34 -1.46
N VAL A 69 3.36 -20.83 -1.54
CA VAL A 69 2.38 -20.33 -2.50
C VAL A 69 1.99 -18.91 -2.08
N LEU A 70 2.11 -17.93 -2.98
CA LEU A 70 1.72 -16.55 -2.72
C LEU A 70 0.42 -16.27 -3.46
N ASP A 71 -0.70 -16.32 -2.72
CA ASP A 71 -2.02 -16.11 -3.29
C ASP A 71 -2.16 -14.71 -3.91
N ASP A 72 -3.03 -14.62 -4.92
CA ASP A 72 -3.34 -13.35 -5.56
C ASP A 72 -4.07 -12.40 -4.58
N PHE A 73 -3.84 -11.10 -4.75
CA PHE A 73 -4.59 -10.06 -4.06
C PHE A 73 -5.51 -9.43 -5.09
N ASP A 74 -6.75 -9.90 -5.16
CA ASP A 74 -7.77 -9.34 -6.06
C ASP A 74 -8.23 -7.97 -5.53
N GLY A 75 -7.44 -6.95 -5.84
CA GLY A 75 -7.68 -5.58 -5.42
C GLY A 75 -8.99 -5.01 -5.96
N GLY A 76 -9.45 -5.47 -7.12
CA GLY A 76 -10.72 -5.05 -7.71
C GLY A 76 -11.92 -5.59 -6.91
N ALA A 77 -11.91 -6.89 -6.60
CA ALA A 77 -12.95 -7.50 -5.78
C ALA A 77 -12.97 -6.91 -4.36
N ILE A 78 -11.81 -6.64 -3.76
CA ILE A 78 -11.72 -6.03 -2.43
C ILE A 78 -12.24 -4.60 -2.46
N ALA A 79 -11.86 -3.79 -3.46
CA ALA A 79 -12.34 -2.42 -3.62
C ALA A 79 -13.87 -2.35 -3.71
N ALA A 80 -14.48 -3.24 -4.51
CA ALA A 80 -15.92 -3.34 -4.63
C ALA A 80 -16.57 -3.78 -3.30
N ARG A 81 -16.07 -4.86 -2.69
CA ARG A 81 -16.61 -5.42 -1.44
C ARG A 81 -16.55 -4.42 -0.27
N ARG A 82 -15.49 -3.62 -0.18
CA ARG A 82 -15.25 -2.67 0.91
C ARG A 82 -15.73 -1.25 0.60
N ALA A 83 -16.37 -1.05 -0.55
CA ALA A 83 -16.89 0.25 -0.99
C ALA A 83 -15.84 1.38 -0.88
N TYR A 84 -14.65 1.18 -1.45
CA TYR A 84 -13.56 2.16 -1.39
C TYR A 84 -13.97 3.61 -1.69
N PRO A 85 -14.81 3.91 -2.70
CA PRO A 85 -15.20 5.29 -3.00
C PRO A 85 -15.83 6.06 -1.83
N GLY A 86 -16.44 5.35 -0.88
CA GLY A 86 -17.12 5.95 0.28
C GLY A 86 -16.26 6.03 1.55
N GLN A 87 -15.00 5.59 1.52
CA GLN A 87 -14.15 5.59 2.71
C GLN A 87 -13.50 6.96 2.95
N ASP A 88 -13.03 7.19 4.18
CA ASP A 88 -12.30 8.40 4.53
C ASP A 88 -10.83 8.31 4.08
N LEU A 89 -10.40 9.30 3.30
CA LEU A 89 -9.03 9.38 2.77
C LEU A 89 -7.99 9.40 3.89
N THR A 90 -8.21 10.21 4.93
CA THR A 90 -7.22 10.45 5.98
C THR A 90 -7.00 9.17 6.78
N LEU A 91 -8.08 8.47 7.14
CA LEU A 91 -7.99 7.17 7.82
C LEU A 91 -7.31 6.11 6.95
N ALA A 92 -7.65 6.04 5.66
CA ALA A 92 -7.01 5.10 4.74
C ALA A 92 -5.51 5.38 4.58
N LEU A 93 -5.13 6.65 4.43
CA LEU A 93 -3.73 7.07 4.30
C LEU A 93 -2.94 6.80 5.59
N GLN A 94 -3.51 7.11 6.76
CA GLN A 94 -2.86 6.83 8.04
C GLN A 94 -2.59 5.34 8.21
N ALA A 95 -3.60 4.49 7.99
CA ALA A 95 -3.44 3.04 8.09
C ALA A 95 -2.42 2.50 7.07
N PHE A 96 -2.39 3.04 5.85
CA PHE A 96 -1.35 2.73 4.87
C PHE A 96 0.05 3.10 5.37
N VAL A 97 0.26 4.30 5.93
CA VAL A 97 1.55 4.73 6.50
C VAL A 97 2.03 3.76 7.57
N GLU A 98 1.14 3.39 8.48
CA GLU A 98 1.45 2.46 9.57
C GLU A 98 1.79 1.06 9.05
N ALA A 99 1.02 0.54 8.10
CA ALA A 99 1.25 -0.77 7.49
C ALA A 99 2.57 -0.82 6.70
N ARG A 100 2.83 0.18 5.86
CA ARG A 100 4.09 0.35 5.15
C ARG A 100 5.28 0.41 6.11
N GLY A 101 5.16 1.17 7.21
CA GLY A 101 6.20 1.26 8.23
C GLY A 101 6.54 -0.10 8.83
N ARG A 102 5.53 -0.90 9.19
CA ARG A 102 5.74 -2.27 9.70
C ARG A 102 6.46 -3.17 8.69
N ASN A 103 6.05 -3.12 7.43
CA ASN A 103 6.67 -3.93 6.37
C ASN A 103 8.12 -3.49 6.09
N LEU A 104 8.42 -2.19 6.14
CA LEU A 104 9.78 -1.67 5.97
C LEU A 104 10.72 -2.07 7.11
N VAL A 105 10.23 -2.14 8.35
CA VAL A 105 11.02 -2.65 9.49
C VAL A 105 11.43 -4.10 9.25
N LEU A 106 10.52 -4.94 8.74
CA LEU A 106 10.84 -6.33 8.38
C LEU A 106 11.88 -6.40 7.27
N LEU A 107 11.70 -5.62 6.20
CA LEU A 107 12.61 -5.59 5.05
C LEU A 107 14.01 -5.07 5.44
N ALA A 108 14.11 -4.08 6.32
CA ALA A 108 15.38 -3.53 6.79
C ALA A 108 16.19 -4.54 7.63
N GLY A 109 15.54 -5.57 8.19
CA GLY A 109 16.19 -6.64 8.93
C GLY A 109 16.76 -7.77 8.05
N LEU A 110 16.54 -7.74 6.73
CA LEU A 110 17.03 -8.77 5.81
C LEU A 110 18.48 -8.49 5.39
N ASP A 111 19.29 -9.55 5.29
CA ASP A 111 20.62 -9.44 4.65
C ASP A 111 20.41 -9.06 3.19
N ALA A 112 21.18 -8.10 2.68
CA ALA A 112 21.16 -7.69 1.28
C ALA A 112 21.52 -8.83 0.30
N ARG A 113 22.10 -9.94 0.79
CA ARG A 113 22.32 -11.17 0.02
C ARG A 113 21.08 -12.07 -0.09
N ALA A 114 20.04 -11.79 0.69
CA ALA A 114 18.74 -12.45 0.63
C ALA A 114 17.73 -11.70 -0.26
N LEU A 115 18.16 -10.61 -0.91
CA LEU A 115 17.41 -9.80 -1.89
C LEU A 115 18.11 -9.86 -3.25
#